data_AF-A0A2N5EKP0-F1
#
_entry.id   AF-A0A2N5EKP0-F1
#
_cell.length_a   1.000
_cell.length_b   1.000
_cell.length_c   1.000
_cell.angle_alpha   90.00
_cell.angle_beta   90.00
_cell.angle_gamma   90.00
#
_symmetry.space_group_name_H-M   'P 1'
#
loop_
_entity.id
_entity.type
_entity.pdbx_description
1 polymer ?
#
loop_
_entity_poly.entity_id
_entity_poly.type
_entity_poly.pdbx_seq_one_letter_code
_entity_poly.pdbx_strand_id
1 'polypeptide(L)'
;MNKAVLLIAAASALAACDDRGPEPVNPSLASLANIFGFDALRGQVKHFTQIQKDDGGKVSARVTASLDAQGCVQQLRSFQPAMKVDVDLVKEGDYFVDRTSRKKMYQLDAHCRLERTVDGSLLYKKDARGFITEVVKTENDDAFASYRYDALGYPRHTLFQSAQGKTEIDVKEDAPDSKRMDATLEARVDGRLAGITKIRCHYDDHFNPVQCAAAMVAEGDYGSATLNYTQTYQTTYY
;
A
#
# COMPACT_ATOMS: atom_id res chain seq x y z
N MET A 1 -49.68 30.06 -38.54
CA MET A 1 -49.29 30.98 -37.44
C MET A 1 -49.82 30.33 -36.16
N ASN A 2 -49.08 29.83 -35.17
CA ASN A 2 -47.75 30.08 -34.61
C ASN A 2 -47.23 28.76 -34.00
N LYS A 3 -46.00 28.35 -34.32
CA LYS A 3 -44.82 28.39 -33.41
C LYS A 3 -45.02 27.53 -32.16
N ALA A 4 -44.54 26.28 -32.18
CA ALA A 4 -43.17 25.96 -31.75
C ALA A 4 -42.94 26.26 -30.26
N VAL A 5 -43.55 25.47 -29.38
CA VAL A 5 -43.12 25.34 -27.97
C VAL A 5 -43.55 23.96 -27.50
N LEU A 6 -42.64 22.97 -27.50
CA LEU A 6 -42.64 21.77 -26.63
C LEU A 6 -41.56 20.78 -27.11
N LEU A 7 -40.32 21.24 -27.21
CA LEU A 7 -39.15 20.39 -27.50
C LEU A 7 -37.91 20.95 -26.77
N ILE A 8 -38.03 21.24 -25.47
CA ILE A 8 -36.88 21.49 -24.59
C ILE A 8 -37.21 20.90 -23.22
N ALA A 9 -37.17 19.59 -23.09
CA ALA A 9 -37.23 18.90 -21.79
C ALA A 9 -36.42 17.58 -21.82
N ALA A 10 -35.32 17.54 -22.56
CA ALA A 10 -34.50 16.33 -22.73
C ALA A 10 -32.98 16.61 -22.82
N ALA A 11 -32.47 17.66 -22.16
CA ALA A 11 -31.05 18.03 -22.26
C ALA A 11 -30.42 18.55 -20.95
N SER A 12 -30.97 18.21 -19.78
CA SER A 12 -30.45 18.71 -18.48
C SER A 12 -30.23 17.63 -17.41
N ALA A 13 -30.21 16.34 -17.78
CA ALA A 13 -30.00 15.24 -16.82
C ALA A 13 -28.70 14.41 -17.02
N LEU A 14 -27.77 14.84 -17.88
CA LEU A 14 -26.48 14.15 -18.10
C LEU A 14 -25.25 14.96 -17.67
N ALA A 15 -25.45 16.11 -17.02
CA ALA A 15 -24.40 16.73 -16.21
C ALA A 15 -24.56 16.27 -14.75
N ALA A 16 -24.56 14.95 -14.51
CA ALA A 16 -24.07 14.47 -13.23
C ALA A 16 -22.58 14.76 -13.26
N CYS A 17 -22.20 15.90 -12.69
CA CYS A 17 -20.82 16.29 -12.49
C CYS A 17 -20.06 15.06 -11.99
N ASP A 18 -19.03 14.67 -12.75
CA ASP A 18 -18.08 13.60 -12.47
C ASP A 18 -17.19 13.99 -11.26
N ASP A 19 -17.80 14.42 -10.16
CA ASP A 19 -17.16 14.57 -8.87
C ASP A 19 -17.12 13.18 -8.22
N ARG A 20 -16.53 12.23 -8.96
CA ARG A 20 -16.29 10.89 -8.42
C ARG A 20 -15.21 11.08 -7.36
N GLY A 21 -15.64 10.97 -6.11
CA GLY A 21 -14.74 10.89 -4.98
C GLY A 21 -13.68 9.80 -5.18
N PRO A 22 -12.67 9.76 -4.31
CA PRO A 22 -11.48 8.99 -4.62
C PRO A 22 -11.75 7.49 -4.77
N GLU A 23 -11.16 6.90 -5.81
CA GLU A 23 -11.30 5.47 -6.06
C GLU A 23 -10.59 4.64 -4.97
N PRO A 24 -11.15 3.49 -4.56
CA PRO A 24 -10.45 2.56 -3.67
C PRO A 24 -9.17 2.01 -4.31
N VAL A 25 -8.20 1.63 -3.48
CA VAL A 25 -7.01 0.93 -3.96
C VAL A 25 -7.32 -0.51 -4.37
N ASN A 26 -6.60 -0.99 -5.38
CA ASN A 26 -6.68 -2.38 -5.80
C ASN A 26 -6.23 -3.32 -4.64
N PRO A 27 -7.03 -4.34 -4.25
CA PRO A 27 -6.67 -5.25 -3.17
C PRO A 27 -5.33 -5.97 -3.35
N SER A 28 -4.98 -6.34 -4.59
CA SER A 28 -3.69 -6.95 -4.91
C SER A 28 -2.54 -6.00 -4.61
N LEU A 29 -2.64 -4.74 -5.03
CA LEU A 29 -1.60 -3.74 -4.79
C LEU A 29 -1.51 -3.35 -3.31
N ALA A 30 -2.65 -3.14 -2.63
CA ALA A 30 -2.72 -2.82 -1.21
C ALA A 30 -2.13 -3.93 -0.32
N SER A 31 -2.39 -5.19 -0.69
CA SER A 31 -1.81 -6.33 0.01
C SER A 31 -0.30 -6.41 -0.20
N LEU A 32 0.18 -6.22 -1.43
CA LEU A 32 1.61 -6.22 -1.74
C LEU A 32 2.35 -5.06 -1.07
N ALA A 33 1.72 -3.89 -0.97
CA ALA A 33 2.23 -2.73 -0.22
C ALA A 33 2.58 -3.10 1.22
N ASN A 34 1.70 -3.83 1.90
CA ASN A 34 1.91 -4.30 3.26
C ASN A 34 3.02 -5.37 3.39
N ILE A 35 3.17 -6.24 2.39
CA ILE A 35 4.16 -7.33 2.42
C ILE A 35 5.56 -6.83 2.03
N PHE A 36 5.65 -5.93 1.06
CA PHE A 36 6.91 -5.49 0.45
C PHE A 36 7.28 -4.04 0.78
N GLY A 37 6.56 -3.41 1.72
CA GLY A 37 6.88 -2.12 2.32
C GLY A 37 6.85 -0.96 1.34
N PHE A 38 5.69 -0.67 0.76
CA PHE A 38 5.48 0.53 -0.06
C PHE A 38 4.05 1.03 0.13
N ASP A 39 3.72 2.18 -0.45
CA ASP A 39 2.39 2.78 -0.29
C ASP A 39 1.40 2.30 -1.35
N ALA A 40 0.16 2.03 -0.94
CA ALA A 40 -0.90 1.63 -1.86
C ALA A 40 -1.36 2.81 -2.72
N LEU A 41 -1.37 2.61 -4.03
CA LEU A 41 -1.77 3.63 -5.01
C LEU A 41 -3.16 3.31 -5.61
N ARG A 42 -3.92 4.37 -5.90
CA ARG A 42 -5.28 4.35 -6.46
C ARG A 42 -5.26 4.34 -7.99
N GLY A 43 -6.40 3.98 -8.57
CA GLY A 43 -6.62 4.02 -10.01
C GLY A 43 -5.93 2.87 -10.76
N GLN A 44 -6.01 2.92 -12.08
CA GLN A 44 -5.39 1.94 -12.97
C GLN A 44 -3.90 2.22 -13.15
N VAL A 45 -3.13 2.00 -12.09
CA VAL A 45 -1.67 2.17 -12.10
C VAL A 45 -1.04 1.22 -13.11
N LYS A 46 -0.23 1.77 -14.01
CA LYS A 46 0.57 1.03 -14.99
C LYS A 46 1.99 0.77 -14.49
N HIS A 47 2.60 1.78 -13.92
CA HIS A 47 3.94 1.72 -13.38
C HIS A 47 4.10 2.76 -12.29
N PHE A 48 4.84 2.42 -11.24
CA PHE A 48 5.26 3.40 -10.25
C PHE A 48 6.69 3.16 -9.77
N THR A 49 7.32 4.23 -9.32
CA THR A 49 8.54 4.21 -8.52
C THR A 49 8.34 5.07 -7.28
N GLN A 50 8.66 4.50 -6.11
CA GLN A 50 8.69 5.17 -4.82
C GLN A 50 10.14 5.18 -4.31
N ILE A 51 10.63 6.35 -3.91
CA ILE A 51 11.97 6.50 -3.33
C ILE A 51 11.83 7.22 -2.00
N GLN A 52 12.32 6.59 -0.93
CA GLN A 52 12.47 7.21 0.37
C GLN A 52 13.91 7.62 0.60
N LYS A 53 14.11 8.82 1.14
CA LYS A 53 15.39 9.33 1.62
C LYS A 53 15.30 9.66 3.10
N ASP A 54 16.34 9.32 3.84
CA ASP A 54 16.52 9.77 5.21
C ASP A 54 16.84 11.28 5.28
N ASP A 55 16.98 11.81 6.50
CA ASP A 55 17.30 13.21 6.77
C ASP A 55 18.64 13.66 6.15
N GLY A 56 19.58 12.72 5.95
CA GLY A 56 20.85 12.96 5.26
C GLY A 56 20.75 12.92 3.74
N GLY A 57 19.55 12.72 3.18
CA GLY A 57 19.30 12.62 1.75
C GLY A 57 19.71 11.27 1.13
N LYS A 58 20.14 10.30 1.93
CA LYS A 58 20.52 8.97 1.46
C LYS A 58 19.27 8.13 1.24
N VAL A 59 19.26 7.36 0.15
CA VAL A 59 18.15 6.46 -0.18
C VAL A 59 18.07 5.35 0.87
N SER A 60 16.97 5.34 1.62
CA SER A 60 16.69 4.36 2.67
C SER A 60 15.69 3.28 2.23
N ALA A 61 14.86 3.58 1.22
CA ALA A 61 14.02 2.60 0.54
C ALA A 61 13.83 2.98 -0.94
N ARG A 62 13.72 1.99 -1.81
CA ARG A 62 13.29 2.16 -3.21
C ARG A 62 12.42 1.00 -3.63
N VAL A 63 11.24 1.31 -4.16
CA VAL A 63 10.32 0.32 -4.69
C VAL A 63 9.89 0.74 -6.10
N THR A 64 9.86 -0.22 -7.01
CA THR A 64 9.40 -0.02 -8.38
C THR A 64 8.52 -1.19 -8.76
N ALA A 65 7.36 -0.93 -9.36
CA ALA A 65 6.51 -1.99 -9.89
C ALA A 65 5.89 -1.62 -11.23
N SER A 66 5.60 -2.63 -12.05
CA SER A 66 4.72 -2.51 -13.21
C SER A 66 3.53 -3.44 -13.05
N LEU A 67 2.37 -2.98 -13.52
CA LEU A 67 1.13 -3.72 -13.51
C LEU A 67 0.60 -3.84 -14.94
N ASP A 68 -0.27 -4.80 -15.18
CA ASP A 68 -1.10 -4.84 -16.40
C ASP A 68 -2.39 -4.03 -16.22
N ALA A 69 -3.19 -3.90 -17.27
CA ALA A 69 -4.46 -3.16 -17.25
C ALA A 69 -5.51 -3.78 -16.31
N GLN A 70 -5.32 -5.04 -15.89
CA GLN A 70 -6.14 -5.74 -14.93
C GLN A 70 -5.69 -5.46 -13.48
N GLY A 71 -4.58 -4.73 -13.29
CA GLY A 71 -4.01 -4.42 -11.98
C GLY A 71 -3.22 -5.58 -11.38
N CYS A 72 -2.83 -6.58 -12.17
CA CYS A 72 -1.90 -7.61 -11.75
C CYS A 72 -0.46 -7.08 -11.84
N VAL A 73 0.27 -7.12 -10.72
CA VAL A 73 1.70 -6.79 -10.68
C VAL A 73 2.48 -7.78 -11.55
N GLN A 74 3.16 -7.27 -12.57
CA GLN A 74 3.98 -8.03 -13.49
C GLN A 74 5.45 -8.06 -13.06
N GLN A 75 5.93 -6.96 -12.46
CA GLN A 75 7.29 -6.84 -11.94
C GLN A 75 7.27 -6.03 -10.64
N LEU A 76 8.10 -6.42 -9.67
CA LEU A 76 8.24 -5.71 -8.40
C LEU A 76 9.69 -5.79 -7.92
N ARG A 77 10.35 -4.64 -7.80
CA ARG A 77 11.64 -4.50 -7.12
C ARG A 77 11.40 -3.75 -5.82
N SER A 78 11.80 -4.31 -4.69
CA SER A 78 11.80 -3.62 -3.40
C SER A 78 13.16 -3.75 -2.74
N PHE A 79 13.76 -2.61 -2.42
CA PHE A 79 15.05 -2.49 -1.75
C PHE A 79 14.90 -1.62 -0.50
N GLN A 80 14.97 -2.25 0.67
CA GLN A 80 14.77 -1.63 1.98
C GLN A 80 15.69 -2.29 3.01
N PRO A 81 16.95 -1.85 3.12
CA PRO A 81 17.96 -2.50 3.95
C PRO A 81 17.60 -2.51 5.44
N ALA A 82 16.92 -1.48 5.94
CA ALA A 82 16.48 -1.42 7.35
C ALA A 82 15.51 -2.54 7.71
N MET A 83 14.67 -2.96 6.76
CA MET A 83 13.71 -4.07 6.92
C MET A 83 14.26 -5.40 6.41
N LYS A 84 15.51 -5.44 5.94
CA LYS A 84 16.12 -6.61 5.27
C LYS A 84 15.28 -7.13 4.09
N VAL A 85 14.61 -6.22 3.39
CA VAL A 85 13.86 -6.55 2.16
C VAL A 85 14.73 -6.19 0.96
N ASP A 86 15.06 -7.18 0.17
CA ASP A 86 15.76 -7.03 -1.11
C ASP A 86 15.21 -8.09 -2.06
N VAL A 87 14.21 -7.74 -2.86
CA VAL A 87 13.53 -8.66 -3.78
C VAL A 87 13.41 -8.06 -5.16
N ASP A 88 13.61 -8.85 -6.21
CA ASP A 88 13.34 -8.49 -7.60
C ASP A 88 12.49 -9.59 -8.23
N LEU A 89 11.19 -9.35 -8.29
CA LEU A 89 10.18 -10.34 -8.66
C LEU A 89 9.64 -10.05 -10.05
N VAL A 90 9.41 -11.13 -10.81
CA VAL A 90 8.70 -11.13 -12.10
C VAL A 90 7.58 -12.15 -12.03
N LYS A 91 6.40 -11.79 -12.54
CA LYS A 91 5.29 -12.72 -12.68
C LYS A 91 5.54 -13.69 -13.84
N GLU A 92 5.50 -14.98 -13.55
CA GLU A 92 5.60 -16.05 -14.56
C GLU A 92 4.51 -17.10 -14.27
N GLY A 93 3.46 -17.12 -15.11
CA GLY A 93 2.26 -17.91 -14.84
C GLY A 93 1.65 -17.51 -13.50
N ASP A 94 1.42 -18.49 -12.62
CA ASP A 94 0.84 -18.30 -11.29
C ASP A 94 1.90 -18.12 -10.20
N TYR A 95 3.09 -17.61 -10.54
CA TYR A 95 4.17 -17.41 -9.59
C TYR A 95 4.79 -16.02 -9.69
N PHE A 96 5.26 -15.50 -8.56
CA PHE A 96 6.37 -14.56 -8.55
C PHE A 96 7.69 -15.33 -8.47
N VAL A 97 8.56 -15.03 -9.43
CA VAL A 97 9.89 -15.61 -9.60
C VAL A 97 10.92 -14.54 -9.32
N ASP A 98 11.93 -14.87 -8.51
CA ASP A 98 13.08 -13.99 -8.33
C ASP A 98 13.88 -13.89 -9.63
N ARG A 99 14.09 -12.66 -10.10
CA ARG A 99 14.65 -12.38 -11.43
C ARG A 99 16.09 -12.88 -11.56
N THR A 100 16.88 -12.77 -10.49
CA THR A 100 18.30 -13.12 -10.48
C THR A 100 18.51 -14.62 -10.34
N SER A 101 17.92 -15.24 -9.32
CA SER A 101 18.10 -16.67 -9.03
C SER A 101 17.18 -17.59 -9.82
N ARG A 102 16.15 -17.03 -10.48
CA ARG A 102 15.12 -17.76 -11.24
C ARG A 102 14.29 -18.74 -10.39
N LYS A 103 14.34 -18.59 -9.06
CA LYS A 103 13.55 -19.40 -8.14
C LYS A 103 12.14 -18.86 -8.01
N LYS A 104 11.15 -19.75 -8.01
CA LYS A 104 9.77 -19.41 -7.64
C LYS A 104 9.77 -19.08 -6.14
N MET A 105 9.24 -17.93 -5.78
CA MET A 105 9.24 -17.43 -4.41
C MET A 105 7.83 -17.48 -3.81
N TYR A 106 6.82 -17.05 -4.58
CA TYR A 106 5.43 -16.98 -4.14
C TYR A 106 4.50 -17.60 -5.17
N GLN A 107 3.54 -18.39 -4.70
CA GLN A 107 2.39 -18.83 -5.47
C GLN A 107 1.34 -17.71 -5.48
N LEU A 108 0.75 -17.49 -6.65
CA LEU A 108 -0.34 -16.56 -6.88
C LEU A 108 -1.64 -17.32 -7.14
N ASP A 109 -2.76 -16.71 -6.78
CA ASP A 109 -4.08 -17.17 -7.18
C ASP A 109 -4.45 -16.67 -8.60
N ALA A 110 -5.62 -17.09 -9.10
CA ALA A 110 -6.13 -16.71 -10.42
C ALA A 110 -6.34 -15.19 -10.61
N HIS A 111 -6.33 -14.40 -9.53
CA HIS A 111 -6.43 -12.93 -9.56
C HIS A 111 -5.06 -12.26 -9.28
N CYS A 112 -3.97 -13.01 -9.42
CA CYS A 112 -2.60 -12.55 -9.23
C CYS A 112 -2.28 -12.10 -7.79
N ARG A 113 -3.01 -12.60 -6.79
CA ARG A 113 -2.77 -12.27 -5.37
C ARG A 113 -1.92 -13.33 -4.71
N LEU A 114 -1.11 -12.94 -3.73
CA LEU A 114 -0.30 -13.90 -2.98
C LEU A 114 -1.20 -14.96 -2.31
N GLU A 115 -0.83 -16.23 -2.47
CA GLU A 115 -1.49 -17.35 -1.82
C GLU A 115 -0.61 -17.95 -0.72
N ARG A 116 0.64 -18.28 -1.05
CA ARG A 116 1.63 -18.85 -0.12
C ARG A 116 3.05 -18.64 -0.62
N THR A 117 4.04 -18.74 0.25
CA THR A 117 5.43 -18.93 -0.18
C THR A 117 5.62 -20.33 -0.75
N VAL A 118 6.53 -20.47 -1.72
CA VAL A 118 6.77 -21.76 -2.40
C VAL A 118 7.41 -22.79 -1.48
N ASP A 119 8.21 -22.35 -0.51
CA ASP A 119 8.74 -23.21 0.55
C ASP A 119 7.66 -23.66 1.55
N GLY A 120 6.44 -23.16 1.40
CA GLY A 120 5.29 -23.48 2.24
C GLY A 120 5.32 -22.81 3.60
N SER A 121 6.32 -22.00 3.95
CA SER A 121 6.47 -21.43 5.30
C SER A 121 5.37 -20.42 5.69
N LEU A 122 4.82 -19.70 4.72
CA LEU A 122 3.79 -18.67 4.95
C LEU A 122 2.55 -18.89 4.08
N LEU A 123 1.38 -18.71 4.70
CA LEU A 123 0.08 -18.67 4.05
C LEU A 123 -0.51 -17.25 4.13
N TYR A 124 -1.04 -16.74 3.02
CA TYR A 124 -1.65 -15.42 2.94
C TYR A 124 -3.18 -15.53 2.87
N LYS A 125 -3.85 -15.36 4.01
CA LYS A 125 -5.32 -15.38 4.09
C LYS A 125 -5.90 -14.05 3.63
N LYS A 126 -7.04 -14.13 2.96
CA LYS A 126 -7.68 -12.99 2.32
C LYS A 126 -9.14 -12.84 2.78
N ASP A 127 -9.64 -11.61 2.80
CA ASP A 127 -11.07 -11.34 2.97
C ASP A 127 -11.85 -11.58 1.67
N ALA A 128 -13.19 -11.43 1.73
CA ALA A 128 -14.06 -11.58 0.56
C ALA A 128 -13.81 -10.53 -0.54
N ARG A 129 -13.18 -9.40 -0.22
CA ARG A 129 -12.77 -8.37 -1.18
C ARG A 129 -11.40 -8.67 -1.81
N GLY A 130 -10.68 -9.65 -1.26
CA GLY A 130 -9.37 -10.10 -1.74
C GLY A 130 -8.17 -9.44 -1.10
N PHE A 131 -8.35 -8.63 -0.04
CA PHE A 131 -7.24 -8.07 0.72
C PHE A 131 -6.62 -9.13 1.62
N ILE A 132 -5.29 -9.21 1.67
CA ILE A 132 -4.59 -10.06 2.64
C ILE A 132 -4.83 -9.46 4.04
N THR A 133 -5.54 -10.20 4.88
CA THR A 133 -5.87 -9.79 6.26
C THR A 133 -5.03 -10.51 7.31
N GLU A 134 -4.41 -11.63 6.96
CA GLU A 134 -3.54 -12.39 7.85
C GLU A 134 -2.43 -13.11 7.07
N VAL A 135 -1.22 -13.09 7.63
CA VAL A 135 -0.09 -13.91 7.20
C VAL A 135 0.18 -14.90 8.32
N VAL A 136 0.10 -16.19 8.00
CA VAL A 136 0.21 -17.28 8.99
C VAL A 136 1.43 -18.13 8.69
N LYS A 137 2.18 -18.49 9.74
CA LYS A 137 3.23 -19.49 9.64
C LYS A 137 2.61 -20.88 9.61
N THR A 138 2.96 -21.67 8.62
CA THR A 138 2.36 -23.01 8.47
C THR A 138 2.94 -24.05 9.42
N GLU A 139 4.11 -23.79 10.00
CA GLU A 139 4.76 -24.72 10.94
C GLU A 139 3.98 -24.90 12.24
N ASN A 140 3.24 -23.87 12.67
CA ASN A 140 2.57 -23.83 13.96
C ASN A 140 1.22 -23.08 13.96
N ASP A 141 0.73 -22.66 12.79
CA ASP A 141 -0.48 -21.86 12.60
C ASP A 141 -0.50 -20.50 13.33
N ASP A 142 0.66 -19.98 13.74
CA ASP A 142 0.76 -18.67 14.37
C ASP A 142 0.57 -17.53 13.35
N ALA A 143 -0.22 -16.52 13.73
CA ALA A 143 -0.31 -15.28 12.99
C ALA A 143 1.04 -14.52 13.06
N PHE A 144 1.71 -14.41 11.91
CA PHE A 144 2.91 -13.59 11.74
C PHE A 144 2.56 -12.11 11.57
N ALA A 145 1.52 -11.83 10.79
CA ALA A 145 1.03 -10.48 10.59
C ALA A 145 -0.49 -10.46 10.41
N SER A 146 -1.15 -9.36 10.80
CA SER A 146 -2.55 -9.12 10.46
C SER A 146 -2.79 -7.66 10.05
N TYR A 147 -3.78 -7.47 9.18
CA TYR A 147 -4.10 -6.19 8.57
C TYR A 147 -5.61 -5.96 8.62
N ARG A 148 -6.02 -4.75 8.99
CA ARG A 148 -7.38 -4.25 8.82
C ARG A 148 -7.36 -3.07 7.88
N TYR A 149 -8.30 -3.01 6.95
CA TYR A 149 -8.38 -1.97 5.93
C TYR A 149 -9.63 -1.13 6.10
N ASP A 150 -9.57 0.13 5.67
CA ASP A 150 -10.76 0.97 5.57
C ASP A 150 -11.59 0.67 4.30
N ALA A 151 -12.60 1.50 4.08
CA ALA A 151 -13.48 1.40 2.91
C ALA A 151 -12.73 1.66 1.58
N LEU A 152 -11.67 2.47 1.61
CA LEU A 152 -10.85 2.79 0.44
C LEU A 152 -9.71 1.79 0.23
N GLY A 153 -9.55 0.81 1.11
CA GLY A 153 -8.56 -0.26 1.01
C GLY A 153 -7.19 0.09 1.60
N TYR A 154 -7.08 1.15 2.39
CA TYR A 154 -5.84 1.50 3.09
C TYR A 154 -5.73 0.77 4.43
N PRO A 155 -4.52 0.29 4.81
CA PRO A 155 -4.32 -0.31 6.12
C PRO A 155 -4.59 0.70 7.23
N ARG A 156 -5.34 0.27 8.23
CA ARG A 156 -5.75 1.02 9.42
C ARG A 156 -5.07 0.55 10.67
N HIS A 157 -4.87 -0.75 10.70
CA HIS A 157 -4.20 -1.42 11.77
C HIS A 157 -3.37 -2.50 11.14
N THR A 158 -2.10 -2.49 11.52
CA THR A 158 -1.16 -3.53 11.18
C THR A 158 -0.57 -4.07 12.45
N LEU A 159 -0.50 -5.39 12.55
CA LEU A 159 0.11 -6.08 13.67
C LEU A 159 1.15 -7.04 13.11
N PHE A 160 2.36 -6.97 13.65
CA PHE A 160 3.46 -7.87 13.34
C PHE A 160 3.90 -8.59 14.61
N GLN A 161 4.16 -9.88 14.50
CA GLN A 161 4.68 -10.69 15.59
C GLN A 161 6.06 -11.24 15.22
N SER A 162 7.04 -10.96 16.06
CA SER A 162 8.41 -11.44 15.91
C SER A 162 8.96 -11.98 17.23
N ALA A 163 10.19 -12.51 17.19
CA ALA A 163 10.89 -12.90 18.41
C ALA A 163 11.21 -11.70 19.33
N GLN A 164 11.13 -10.47 18.81
CA GLN A 164 11.37 -9.24 19.56
C GLN A 164 10.11 -8.68 20.24
N GLY A 165 8.95 -9.31 20.02
CA GLY A 165 7.67 -8.88 20.58
C GLY A 165 6.62 -8.60 19.51
N LYS A 166 5.55 -7.96 19.94
CA LYS A 166 4.40 -7.59 19.10
C LYS A 166 4.47 -6.10 18.76
N THR A 167 4.50 -5.78 17.47
CA THR A 167 4.43 -4.39 16.99
C THR A 167 3.06 -4.14 16.38
N GLU A 168 2.39 -3.10 16.86
CA GLU A 168 1.10 -2.63 16.33
C GLU A 168 1.29 -1.23 15.74
N ILE A 169 0.70 -0.98 14.58
CA ILE A 169 0.69 0.32 13.92
C ILE A 169 -0.76 0.69 13.65
N ASP A 170 -1.24 1.73 14.31
CA ASP A 170 -2.57 2.30 14.10
C ASP A 170 -2.45 3.60 13.30
N VAL A 171 -3.24 3.70 12.23
CA VAL A 171 -3.37 4.92 11.43
C VAL A 171 -4.59 5.68 11.91
N LYS A 172 -4.54 7.01 12.06
CA LYS A 172 -5.69 7.87 12.39
C LYS A 172 -6.38 8.41 11.13
N GLU A 173 -7.69 8.73 11.24
CA GLU A 173 -8.48 9.43 10.20
C GLU A 173 -8.44 10.93 10.43
N ASP A 174 -7.24 11.53 10.36
CA ASP A 174 -7.07 12.95 10.56
C ASP A 174 -7.05 13.77 9.25
N ALA A 175 -7.31 13.13 8.11
CA ALA A 175 -7.40 13.75 6.79
C ALA A 175 -8.60 13.25 5.97
N PRO A 176 -9.11 14.06 5.03
CA PRO A 176 -10.17 13.63 4.12
C PRO A 176 -9.69 12.53 3.18
N ASP A 177 -10.64 11.78 2.62
CA ASP A 177 -10.37 10.68 1.69
C ASP A 177 -9.49 11.05 0.50
N SER A 178 -9.56 12.29 0.01
CA SER A 178 -8.74 12.83 -1.08
C SER A 178 -7.26 13.04 -0.71
N LYS A 179 -6.92 12.96 0.58
CA LYS A 179 -5.56 13.10 1.10
C LYS A 179 -5.22 11.98 2.07
N ARG A 180 -5.55 10.75 1.70
CA ARG A 180 -5.55 9.62 2.64
C ARG A 180 -4.16 9.25 3.20
N MET A 181 -3.07 9.66 2.54
CA MET A 181 -1.69 9.50 3.04
C MET A 181 -1.27 10.58 4.04
N ASP A 182 -2.02 11.68 4.15
CA ASP A 182 -1.85 12.63 5.24
C ASP A 182 -2.39 11.96 6.49
N ALA A 183 -1.50 11.39 7.29
CA ALA A 183 -1.91 10.55 8.40
C ALA A 183 -1.03 10.77 9.62
N THR A 184 -1.63 10.55 10.79
CA THR A 184 -0.89 10.29 12.03
C THR A 184 -0.89 8.78 12.29
N LEU A 185 0.30 8.18 12.38
CA LEU A 185 0.50 6.79 12.73
C LEU A 185 1.01 6.69 14.17
N GLU A 186 0.48 5.76 14.94
CA GLU A 186 0.97 5.40 16.27
C GLU A 186 1.53 4.00 16.22
N ALA A 187 2.82 3.86 16.53
CA ALA A 187 3.47 2.57 16.68
C ALA A 187 3.52 2.19 18.16
N ARG A 188 3.05 0.98 18.49
CA ARG A 188 3.16 0.38 19.82
C ARG A 188 3.97 -0.90 19.76
N VAL A 189 4.81 -1.13 20.76
CA VAL A 189 5.54 -2.38 20.95
C VAL A 189 5.12 -2.96 22.29
N ASP A 190 4.59 -4.18 22.27
CA ASP A 190 4.02 -4.87 23.42
C ASP A 190 3.03 -4.00 24.22
N GLY A 191 2.19 -3.24 23.48
CA GLY A 191 1.17 -2.35 24.02
C GLY A 191 1.68 -0.98 24.50
N ARG A 192 2.99 -0.74 24.51
CA ARG A 192 3.59 0.55 24.90
C ARG A 192 3.81 1.44 23.68
N LEU A 193 3.50 2.73 23.78
CA LEU A 193 3.78 3.69 22.72
C LEU A 193 5.29 3.75 22.45
N ALA A 194 5.68 3.47 21.21
CA ALA A 194 7.07 3.49 20.76
C ALA A 194 7.37 4.72 19.88
N GLY A 195 6.38 5.23 19.17
CA GLY A 195 6.53 6.47 18.43
C GLY A 195 5.26 6.90 17.71
N ILE A 196 5.29 8.16 17.27
CA ILE A 196 4.24 8.79 16.49
C ILE A 196 4.87 9.32 15.20
N THR A 197 4.29 8.95 14.06
CA THR A 197 4.70 9.47 12.75
C THR A 197 3.61 10.34 12.18
N LYS A 198 3.96 11.56 11.77
CA LYS A 198 3.05 12.44 11.01
C LYS A 198 3.53 12.54 9.58
N ILE A 199 2.64 12.24 8.64
CA ILE A 199 2.91 12.26 7.20
C ILE A 199 2.08 13.37 6.57
N ARG A 200 2.68 14.14 5.67
CA ARG A 200 2.00 15.13 4.84
C ARG A 200 2.48 15.02 3.42
N CYS A 201 1.55 15.02 2.47
CA CYS A 201 1.85 14.78 1.07
C CYS A 201 1.29 15.86 0.14
N HIS A 202 1.93 15.96 -1.01
CA HIS A 202 1.37 16.53 -2.22
C HIS A 202 0.79 15.41 -3.08
N TYR A 203 -0.27 15.71 -3.82
CA TYR A 203 -1.06 14.72 -4.54
C TYR A 203 -1.18 15.07 -6.02
N ASP A 204 -1.33 14.03 -6.85
CA ASP A 204 -1.78 14.18 -8.24
C ASP A 204 -3.32 14.17 -8.34
N ASP A 205 -3.82 14.27 -9.57
CA ASP A 205 -5.26 14.29 -9.86
C ASP A 205 -5.97 12.95 -9.57
N HIS A 206 -5.22 11.87 -9.30
CA HIS A 206 -5.75 10.58 -8.87
C HIS A 206 -5.75 10.43 -7.34
N PHE A 207 -5.46 11.52 -6.62
CA PHE A 207 -5.32 11.53 -5.16
C PHE A 207 -4.21 10.59 -4.66
N ASN A 208 -3.20 10.32 -5.50
CA ASN A 208 -2.01 9.57 -5.11
C ASN A 208 -0.88 10.54 -4.74
N PRO A 209 -0.01 10.17 -3.78
CA PRO A 209 1.08 11.04 -3.39
C PRO A 209 2.09 11.20 -4.53
N VAL A 210 2.61 12.41 -4.74
CA VAL A 210 3.76 12.70 -5.60
C VAL A 210 5.02 12.98 -4.78
N GLN A 211 4.82 13.52 -3.58
CA GLN A 211 5.87 13.75 -2.60
C GLN A 211 5.25 13.73 -1.20
N CYS A 212 5.91 13.08 -0.26
CA CYS A 212 5.54 13.10 1.15
C CYS A 212 6.74 13.52 2.00
N ALA A 213 6.45 14.25 3.06
CA ALA A 213 7.37 14.47 4.17
C ALA A 213 6.78 13.80 5.40
N ALA A 214 7.62 13.10 6.15
CA ALA A 214 7.22 12.45 7.38
C ALA A 214 8.19 12.80 8.50
N ALA A 215 7.63 13.05 9.67
CA ALA A 215 8.36 13.26 10.91
C ALA A 215 7.91 12.20 11.91
N MET A 216 8.83 11.33 12.30
CA MET A 216 8.64 10.32 13.33
C MET A 216 9.28 10.81 14.62
N VAL A 217 8.51 10.84 15.70
CA VAL A 217 9.00 11.10 17.05
C VAL A 217 8.98 9.79 17.82
N ALA A 218 10.15 9.32 18.25
CA ALA A 218 10.23 8.22 19.21
C ALA A 218 9.72 8.70 20.58
N GLU A 219 9.07 7.81 21.32
CA GLU A 219 8.47 8.13 22.62
C GLU A 219 8.91 7.14 23.71
N GLY A 220 8.97 7.60 24.95
CA GLY A 220 9.21 6.76 26.14
C GLY A 220 10.57 6.07 26.16
N ASP A 221 10.59 4.77 26.46
CA ASP A 221 11.80 3.93 26.57
C ASP A 221 12.56 3.81 25.24
N TYR A 222 11.97 4.25 24.12
CA TYR A 222 12.52 4.21 22.77
C TYR A 222 13.23 5.52 22.38
N GLY A 223 13.30 6.49 23.31
CA GLY A 223 14.00 7.77 23.16
C GLY A 223 13.08 8.93 22.79
N SER A 224 13.68 10.06 22.41
CA SER A 224 12.98 11.29 21.99
C SER A 224 13.50 11.83 20.65
N ALA A 225 14.09 10.95 19.83
CA ALA A 225 14.66 11.33 18.55
C ALA A 225 13.56 11.63 17.54
N THR A 226 13.76 12.70 16.76
CA THR A 226 12.95 12.95 15.56
C THR A 226 13.69 12.43 14.35
N LEU A 227 13.05 11.52 13.61
CA LEU A 227 13.53 11.03 12.32
C LEU A 227 12.67 11.63 11.23
N ASN A 228 13.29 12.38 10.32
CA ASN A 228 12.63 12.89 9.14
C ASN A 228 12.97 12.02 7.95
N TYR A 229 11.99 11.82 7.09
CA TYR A 229 12.21 11.25 5.78
C TYR A 229 11.34 11.91 4.74
N THR A 230 11.84 11.90 3.52
CA THR A 230 11.09 12.35 2.35
C THR A 230 10.85 11.17 1.44
N GLN A 231 9.67 11.10 0.86
CA GLN A 231 9.30 10.11 -0.13
C GLN A 231 8.87 10.83 -1.41
N THR A 232 9.31 10.33 -2.55
CA THR A 232 8.90 10.85 -3.86
C THR A 232 8.35 9.71 -4.71
N TYR A 233 7.34 10.03 -5.51
CA TYR A 233 6.63 9.07 -6.33
C TYR A 233 6.65 9.52 -7.79
N GLN A 234 6.81 8.56 -8.67
CA GLN A 234 6.58 8.72 -10.10
C GLN A 234 5.60 7.63 -10.51
N THR A 235 4.37 8.02 -10.84
CA THR A 235 3.29 7.08 -11.16
C THR A 235 2.77 7.38 -12.56
N THR A 236 2.48 6.32 -13.31
CA THR A 236 1.79 6.38 -14.61
C THR A 236 0.56 5.49 -14.57
N TYR A 237 -0.46 5.88 -15.32
CA TYR A 237 -1.76 5.23 -15.36
C TYR A 237 -2.04 4.74 -16.79
N TYR A 238 -3.04 3.87 -16.93
CA TYR A 238 -3.54 3.39 -18.22
C TYR A 238 -4.50 4.37 -18.91
#